data_AF-A0A662FZ26-F1
#
_entry.id   AF-A0A662FZ26-F1
#
_cell.length_a   1.000
_cell.length_b   1.000
_cell.length_c   1.000
_cell.angle_alpha   90.00
_cell.angle_beta   90.00
_cell.angle_gamma   90.00
#
_symmetry.space_group_name_H-M   'P 1'
#
loop_
_entity.id
_entity.type
_entity.pdbx_description
1 polymer ?
#
loop_
_entity_poly.entity_id
_entity_poly.type
_entity_poly.pdbx_seq_one_letter_code
_entity_poly.pdbx_strand_id
1 'polypeptide(L)'
;MHVLEEILSGCRRQIRLIRVLLISEYKWYSRYELEKMTGTKIERKLLQKLVRCGILQYDDIVNKYRLNRESAIVNAFRNFFREVGYLL
;
A
#
# COMPACT_ATOMS: atom_id res chain seq x y z
N MET A 1 1.86 -7.40 17.21
CA MET A 1 2.56 -7.26 15.92
C MET A 1 2.15 -8.47 15.08
N HIS A 2 1.87 -8.32 13.78
CA HIS A 2 1.38 -9.45 12.97
C HIS A 2 2.54 -10.34 12.51
N VAL A 3 2.37 -11.67 12.48
CA VAL A 3 3.40 -12.66 12.09
C VAL A 3 4.05 -12.31 10.74
N LEU A 4 3.25 -11.86 9.77
CA LEU A 4 3.75 -11.40 8.47
C LEU A 4 4.77 -10.24 8.57
N GLU A 5 4.58 -9.30 9.51
CA GLU A 5 5.51 -8.18 9.74
C GLU A 5 6.78 -8.60 10.49
N GLU A 6 6.77 -9.77 11.13
CA GLU A 6 7.92 -10.36 11.80
C GLU A 6 8.78 -11.13 10.80
N ILE A 7 8.17 -12.01 10.00
CA ILE A 7 8.86 -12.78 8.95
C ILE A 7 9.41 -11.85 7.87
N LEU A 8 8.66 -10.81 7.48
CA LEU A 8 9.05 -9.84 6.45
C LEU A 8 9.53 -8.52 7.07
N SER A 9 10.36 -8.60 8.11
CA SER A 9 10.85 -7.44 8.86
C SER A 9 11.48 -6.34 7.98
N GLY A 10 12.22 -6.72 6.94
CA GLY A 10 12.83 -5.78 5.98
C GLY A 10 11.84 -5.03 5.08
N CYS A 11 10.60 -5.51 4.97
CA CYS A 11 9.55 -4.95 4.11
C CYS A 11 8.33 -4.43 4.89
N ARG A 12 8.46 -4.28 6.22
CA ARG A 12 7.35 -3.95 7.11
C ARG A 12 6.59 -2.69 6.69
N ARG A 13 7.31 -1.64 6.26
CA ARG A 13 6.70 -0.37 5.84
C ARG A 13 5.85 -0.55 4.58
N GLN A 14 6.37 -1.29 3.60
CA GLN A 14 5.71 -1.58 2.34
C GLN A 14 4.44 -2.40 2.58
N ILE A 15 4.53 -3.41 3.45
CA ILE A 15 3.39 -4.28 3.81
C ILE A 15 2.29 -3.48 4.50
N ARG A 16 2.64 -2.63 5.47
CA ARG A 16 1.67 -1.73 6.13
C ARG A 16 1.02 -0.76 5.16
N LEU A 17 1.82 -0.15 4.26
CA LEU A 17 1.31 0.76 3.24
C LEU A 17 0.30 0.06 2.33
N ILE A 18 0.64 -1.12 1.82
CA ILE A 18 -0.25 -1.92 0.96
C ILE A 18 -1.52 -2.30 1.73
N ARG A 19 -1.42 -2.72 2.99
CA ARG A 19 -2.59 -3.04 3.83
C ARG A 19 -3.50 -1.82 4.02
N VAL A 20 -2.95 -0.67 4.39
CA VAL A 20 -3.69 0.58 4.56
C VAL A 20 -4.45 0.92 3.28
N LEU A 21 -3.79 0.81 2.14
CA LEU A 21 -4.37 1.08 0.82
C LEU A 21 -5.42 0.05 0.38
N LEU A 22 -5.30 -1.21 0.83
CA LEU A 22 -6.28 -2.26 0.55
C LEU A 22 -7.57 -2.08 1.36
N ILE A 23 -7.45 -1.57 2.59
CA ILE A 23 -8.59 -1.25 3.48
C ILE A 23 -9.30 0.02 3.02
N SER A 24 -8.55 1.01 2.53
CA SER A 24 -9.13 2.28 2.12
C SER A 24 -9.91 2.18 0.82
N GLU A 25 -11.19 2.50 0.89
CA GLU A 25 -12.09 2.43 -0.26
C GLU A 25 -11.90 3.61 -1.20
N TYR A 26 -11.57 3.32 -2.47
CA TYR A 26 -11.53 4.19 -3.67
C TYR A 26 -10.87 5.58 -3.58
N LYS A 27 -10.29 5.94 -2.44
CA LYS A 27 -9.76 7.27 -2.16
C LYS A 27 -8.37 7.46 -2.75
N TRP A 28 -8.14 8.70 -3.17
CA TRP A 28 -6.84 9.24 -3.53
C TRP A 28 -6.20 9.85 -2.28
N TYR A 29 -4.93 9.50 -2.03
CA TYR A 29 -4.18 9.93 -0.86
C TYR A 29 -2.91 10.66 -1.27
N SER A 30 -2.65 11.79 -0.64
CA SER A 30 -1.34 12.42 -0.64
C SER A 30 -0.33 11.56 0.11
N ARG A 31 0.96 11.79 -0.14
CA ARG A 31 2.05 11.16 0.64
C ARG A 31 1.89 11.40 2.14
N TYR A 32 1.49 12.61 2.54
CA TYR A 32 1.30 12.98 3.93
C TYR A 32 0.19 12.18 4.61
N GLU A 33 -0.95 11.99 3.92
CA GLU A 33 -2.04 11.16 4.44
C GLU A 33 -1.60 9.70 4.61
N LEU A 34 -0.85 9.15 3.65
CA LEU A 34 -0.30 7.79 3.74
C LEU A 34 0.69 7.65 4.90
N GLU A 35 1.54 8.64 5.13
CA GLU A 35 2.46 8.65 6.27
C GLU A 35 1.70 8.65 7.60
N LYS A 36 0.64 9.46 7.71
CA LYS A 36 -0.22 9.52 8.89
C LYS A 36 -0.95 8.19 9.15
N MET A 37 -1.47 7.55 8.10
CA MET A 37 -2.19 6.28 8.22
C MET A 37 -1.28 5.10 8.52
N THR A 38 -0.05 5.09 7.98
CA THR A 38 0.92 4.02 8.22
C THR A 38 1.74 4.20 9.50
N GLY A 39 1.76 5.43 10.05
CA GLY A 39 2.61 5.80 11.18
C GLY A 39 4.10 5.78 10.82
N THR A 40 4.44 5.88 9.53
CA THR A 40 5.83 5.79 9.05
C THR A 40 6.11 6.79 7.95
N LYS A 41 7.32 7.35 7.91
CA LYS A 41 7.77 8.21 6.81
C LYS A 41 7.88 7.39 5.53
N ILE A 42 7.33 7.92 4.44
CA ILE A 42 7.30 7.28 3.13
C ILE A 42 8.14 8.11 2.18
N GLU A 43 9.17 7.47 1.62
CA GLU A 43 9.99 8.09 0.60
C GLU A 43 9.24 8.20 -0.72
N ARG A 44 9.39 9.33 -1.41
CA ARG A 44 8.79 9.52 -2.74
C ARG A 44 9.24 8.45 -3.75
N LYS A 45 10.49 7.99 -3.65
CA LYS A 45 11.04 6.89 -4.46
C LYS A 45 10.26 5.58 -4.29
N LEU A 46 9.79 5.28 -3.08
CA LEU A 46 8.97 4.09 -2.83
C LEU A 46 7.63 4.18 -3.56
N LEU A 47 6.94 5.33 -3.46
CA LEU A 47 5.67 5.53 -4.15
C LEU A 47 5.83 5.46 -5.67
N GLN A 48 6.86 6.10 -6.22
CA GLN A 48 7.18 6.01 -7.65
C GLN A 48 7.47 4.57 -8.08
N LYS A 49 8.18 3.78 -7.27
CA LYS A 49 8.40 2.36 -7.54
C LYS A 49 7.08 1.60 -7.57
N LEU A 50 6.18 1.83 -6.60
CA LEU A 50 4.88 1.15 -6.56
C LEU A 50 3.97 1.55 -7.75
N VAL A 51 4.05 2.80 -8.21
CA VAL A 51 3.37 3.24 -9.45
C VAL A 51 3.94 2.51 -10.65
N ARG A 52 5.26 2.46 -10.80
CA ARG A 52 5.93 1.73 -11.89
C ARG A 52 5.61 0.23 -11.89
N CYS A 53 5.43 -0.38 -10.72
CA CYS A 53 5.04 -1.78 -10.59
C CYS A 53 3.53 -2.01 -10.82
N GLY A 54 2.76 -0.97 -11.16
CA GLY A 54 1.33 -1.08 -11.38
C GLY A 54 0.52 -1.38 -10.11
N ILE A 55 1.09 -1.15 -8.91
CA ILE A 55 0.41 -1.33 -7.62
C ILE A 55 -0.40 -0.07 -7.29
N LEU A 56 0.13 1.10 -7.63
CA LEU A 56 -0.54 2.39 -7.46
C LEU A 56 -0.80 3.08 -8.79
N GLN A 57 -1.87 3.87 -8.82
CA GLN A 57 -2.09 4.94 -9.78
C GLN A 57 -1.64 6.26 -9.12
N TYR A 58 -1.13 7.18 -9.93
CA TYR A 58 -0.72 8.52 -9.50
C TYR A 58 -1.41 9.55 -10.36
N ASP A 59 -1.98 10.56 -9.72
CA ASP A 59 -2.56 11.74 -10.35
C ASP A 59 -1.62 12.92 -10.07
N ASP A 60 -1.06 13.49 -11.13
CA ASP A 60 -0.08 14.55 -11.09
C ASP A 60 -0.70 15.94 -10.84
N ILE A 61 -1.96 16.14 -11.23
CA ILE A 61 -2.70 17.39 -11.02
C ILE A 61 -2.95 17.61 -9.52
N VAL A 62 -3.42 16.58 -8.82
CA VAL A 62 -3.70 16.66 -7.37
C VAL A 62 -2.55 16.14 -6.50
N ASN A 63 -1.49 15.59 -7.10
CA ASN A 63 -0.34 14.98 -6.43
C ASN A 63 -0.77 13.90 -5.40
N LYS A 64 -1.63 12.98 -5.85
CA LYS A 64 -2.18 11.91 -5.01
C LYS A 64 -1.99 10.53 -5.63
N TYR A 65 -2.08 9.52 -4.78
CA TYR A 65 -1.89 8.11 -5.09
C TYR A 65 -3.15 7.33 -4.73
N ARG A 66 -3.47 6.31 -5.52
CA ARG A 66 -4.56 5.37 -5.26
C ARG A 66 -4.11 3.97 -5.58
N LEU A 67 -4.68 2.96 -4.92
CA LEU A 67 -4.44 1.56 -5.26
C LEU A 67 -4.99 1.23 -6.67
N ASN A 68 -4.18 0.58 -7.50
CA ASN A 68 -4.60 0.08 -8.80
C ASN A 68 -5.37 -1.24 -8.67
N ARG A 69 -6.70 -1.18 -8.61
CA ARG A 69 -7.55 -2.38 -8.37
C ARG A 69 -7.70 -3.30 -9.58
N GLU A 70 -7.42 -2.79 -10.76
CA GLU A 70 -7.41 -3.59 -12.00
C GLU A 70 -6.14 -4.45 -12.10
N SER A 71 -5.16 -4.19 -11.22
CA SER A 71 -3.89 -4.89 -11.21
C SER A 71 -4.02 -6.29 -10.62
N ALA A 72 -3.65 -7.32 -11.39
CA ALA A 72 -3.65 -8.71 -10.94
C ALA A 72 -2.80 -8.91 -9.66
N ILE A 73 -1.66 -8.22 -9.56
CA ILE A 73 -0.79 -8.30 -8.38
C ILE A 73 -1.48 -7.73 -7.12
N VAL A 74 -2.27 -6.67 -7.27
CA VAL A 74 -3.02 -6.06 -6.15
C VAL A 74 -4.10 -7.01 -5.67
N ASN A 75 -4.78 -7.69 -6.59
CA ASN A 75 -5.78 -8.71 -6.24
C ASN A 75 -5.12 -9.92 -5.56
N ALA A 76 -3.95 -10.36 -6.02
CA ALA A 76 -3.17 -11.40 -5.34
C ALA A 76 -2.77 -10.98 -3.92
N PHE A 77 -2.26 -9.76 -3.72
CA PHE A 77 -1.96 -9.24 -2.38
C PHE A 77 -3.19 -9.19 -1.48
N ARG A 78 -4.34 -8.76 -2.01
CA ARG A 78 -5.61 -8.74 -1.27
C ARG A 78 -5.99 -10.13 -0.76
N ASN A 79 -5.94 -11.13 -1.64
CA ASN A 79 -6.30 -12.50 -1.29
C ASN A 79 -5.31 -13.10 -0.30
N PHE A 80 -4.01 -12.99 -0.58
CA PHE A 80 -2.96 -13.43 0.33
C PHE A 80 -3.11 -12.79 1.72
N PHE A 81 -3.30 -11.47 1.80
CA PHE A 81 -3.47 -10.80 3.09
C PHE A 81 -4.72 -11.22 3.84
N ARG A 82 -5.81 -11.57 3.15
CA ARG A 82 -7.02 -12.13 3.78
C ARG A 82 -6.78 -13.55 4.30
N GLU A 83 -6.17 -14.40 3.48
CA GLU A 83 -5.88 -15.80 3.83
C GLU A 83 -4.99 -15.91 5.07
N VAL A 84 -4.00 -15.03 5.21
CA VAL A 84 -3.10 -15.02 6.38
C VAL A 84 -3.61 -14.19 7.55
N GLY A 85 -4.86 -13.69 7.50
CA GLY A 85 -5.49 -12.91 8.57
C GLY A 85 -4.93 -11.49 8.77
N TYR A 86 -4.19 -10.96 7.81
CA TYR A 86 -3.62 -9.60 7.86
C TYR A 86 -4.62 -8.51 7.46
N LEU A 87 -5.54 -8.85 6.55
CA LEU A 87 -6.77 -8.11 6.29
C LEU A 87 -7.92 -8.85 6.96
N LEU A 88 -8.55 -8.21 7.94
CA LEU A 88 -9.81 -8.65 8.55
C LEU A 88 -10.98 -8.19 7.69
#